data_AF-A0A7U6Y420-F1
#
_entry.id   AF-A0A7U6Y420-F1
#
_cell.length_a   1.000
_cell.length_b   1.000
_cell.length_c   1.000
_cell.angle_alpha   90.00
_cell.angle_beta   90.00
_cell.angle_gamma   90.00
#
_symmetry.space_group_name_H-M   'P 1'
#
loop_
_entity.id
_entity.type
_entity.pdbx_description
1 polymer ?
#
loop_
_entity_poly.entity_id
_entity_poly.type
_entity_poly.pdbx_seq_one_letter_code
_entity_poly.pdbx_strand_id
1 'polypeptide(L)'
;MAEQEFSYVSPDSVADALVSPAPPLILDARGRDIYAEGTVPGAVNAGRDPKGFLPSKGSGQLVLILKKGATSYLKRSWSERLSSYGYKVTILNGGFDAWLAAGLPVEIPASGHIKPGSTPYIIPRGLCETNTPAQVRE
;
A
#
# COMPACT_ATOMS: atom_id res chain seq x y z
N MET A 1 26.26 -14.12 16.56
CA MET A 1 24.91 -13.54 16.35
C MET A 1 24.24 -14.41 15.32
N ALA A 2 23.07 -14.99 15.60
CA ALA A 2 22.44 -15.92 14.65
C ALA A 2 21.98 -15.16 13.41
N GLU A 3 22.52 -15.52 12.25
CA GLU A 3 21.94 -15.17 10.95
C GLU A 3 20.61 -15.92 10.86
N GLN A 4 19.52 -15.20 11.08
CA GLN A 4 18.19 -15.77 10.90
C GLN A 4 17.93 -15.85 9.41
N GLU A 5 17.73 -17.07 8.90
CA GLU A 5 17.35 -17.27 7.50
C GLU A 5 15.94 -16.70 7.28
N PHE A 6 15.86 -15.69 6.41
CA PHE A 6 14.59 -15.15 5.96
C PHE A 6 14.15 -15.91 4.71
N SER A 7 12.88 -16.29 4.66
CA SER A 7 12.31 -16.88 3.44
C SER A 7 12.02 -15.76 2.44
N TYR A 8 12.48 -15.93 1.19
CA TYR A 8 12.29 -14.97 0.12
C TYR A 8 11.38 -15.54 -0.97
N VAL A 9 10.60 -14.68 -1.61
CA VAL A 9 9.72 -15.04 -2.73
C VAL A 9 9.94 -14.08 -3.90
N SER A 10 9.97 -14.60 -5.12
CA SER A 10 10.16 -13.78 -6.34
C SER A 10 8.89 -12.98 -6.68
N PRO A 11 9.02 -11.81 -7.33
CA PRO A 11 7.89 -11.01 -7.76
C PRO A 11 6.88 -11.79 -8.61
N ASP A 12 7.36 -12.57 -9.57
CA ASP A 12 6.52 -13.37 -10.48
C ASP A 12 5.70 -14.41 -9.71
N SER A 13 6.31 -15.07 -8.72
CA SER A 13 5.62 -16.05 -7.87
C SER A 13 4.56 -15.39 -6.99
N VAL A 14 4.79 -14.15 -6.54
CA VAL A 14 3.78 -13.38 -5.80
C VAL A 14 2.63 -13.00 -6.74
N ALA A 15 2.93 -12.55 -7.97
CA ALA A 15 1.90 -12.20 -8.95
C ALA A 15 1.02 -13.40 -9.32
N ASP A 16 1.59 -14.58 -9.50
CA ASP A 16 0.85 -15.84 -9.70
C ASP A 16 0.00 -16.20 -8.47
N ALA A 17 0.56 -16.06 -7.27
CA ALA A 17 -0.18 -16.32 -6.03
C ALA A 17 -1.34 -15.36 -5.81
N LEU A 18 -1.27 -14.12 -6.32
CA LEU A 18 -2.36 -13.13 -6.21
C LEU A 18 -3.58 -13.47 -7.06
N VAL A 19 -3.44 -14.23 -8.13
CA VAL A 19 -4.58 -14.68 -8.97
C VAL A 19 -5.17 -16.02 -8.52
N SER A 20 -4.57 -16.65 -7.50
CA SER A 20 -5.05 -17.88 -6.87
C SER A 20 -6.34 -17.64 -6.05
N PRO A 21 -7.24 -18.64 -5.91
CA PRO A 21 -8.44 -18.54 -5.08
C PRO A 21 -8.19 -18.26 -3.59
N ALA A 22 -6.96 -18.47 -3.11
CA ALA A 22 -6.54 -18.16 -1.75
C ALA A 22 -5.26 -17.31 -1.78
N PRO A 23 -5.36 -16.02 -2.15
CA PRO A 23 -4.19 -15.18 -2.32
C PRO A 23 -3.50 -14.89 -0.97
N PRO A 24 -2.16 -14.77 -0.95
CA PRO A 24 -1.44 -14.38 0.25
C PRO A 24 -1.76 -12.93 0.62
N LEU A 25 -1.66 -12.61 1.91
CA LEU A 25 -1.76 -11.23 2.35
C LEU A 25 -0.47 -10.49 1.99
N ILE A 26 -0.57 -9.37 1.29
CA ILE A 26 0.59 -8.52 0.98
C ILE A 26 0.65 -7.38 1.99
N LEU A 27 1.78 -7.24 2.68
CA LEU A 27 2.00 -6.21 3.68
C LEU A 27 3.13 -5.28 3.24
N ASP A 28 2.81 -4.00 3.05
CA ASP A 28 3.78 -2.98 2.64
C ASP A 28 4.27 -2.18 3.84
N ALA A 29 5.54 -2.39 4.19
CA ALA A 29 6.22 -1.73 5.29
C ALA A 29 7.25 -0.69 4.84
N ARG A 30 7.18 -0.22 3.58
CA ARG A 30 8.11 0.80 3.04
C ARG A 30 7.84 2.20 3.62
N GLY A 31 6.62 2.44 4.06
CA GLY A 31 6.14 3.72 4.58
C GLY A 31 4.97 4.27 3.79
N ARG A 32 4.16 5.09 4.46
CA ARG A 32 2.89 5.60 3.92
C ARG A 32 3.05 6.49 2.70
N ASP A 33 4.10 7.31 2.68
CA ASP A 33 4.45 8.20 1.58
C ASP A 33 4.65 7.42 0.28
N ILE A 34 5.56 6.44 0.28
CA ILE A 34 5.87 5.61 -0.89
C ILE A 34 4.70 4.69 -1.26
N TYR A 35 4.00 4.16 -0.26
CA TYR A 35 2.81 3.33 -0.50
C TYR A 35 1.72 4.10 -1.27
N ALA A 36 1.54 5.39 -0.96
CA ALA A 36 0.56 6.24 -1.64
C ALA A 36 0.93 6.56 -3.10
N GLU A 37 2.22 6.52 -3.44
CA GLU A 37 2.71 6.69 -4.81
C GLU A 37 2.49 5.43 -5.67
N GLY A 38 2.44 4.26 -5.04
CA GLY A 38 2.16 2.99 -5.71
C GLY A 38 2.64 1.78 -4.92
N THR A 39 1.86 0.71 -4.95
CA THR A 39 2.13 -0.55 -4.25
C THR A 39 1.71 -1.77 -5.07
N VAL A 40 1.97 -2.95 -4.53
CA VAL A 40 1.49 -4.21 -5.10
C VAL A 40 -0.04 -4.29 -4.94
N PRO A 41 -0.80 -4.75 -5.94
CA PRO A 41 -2.25 -4.85 -5.85
C PRO A 41 -2.72 -5.62 -4.61
N GLY A 42 -3.67 -5.05 -3.87
CA GLY A 42 -4.19 -5.65 -2.64
C GLY A 42 -3.26 -5.55 -1.42
N ALA A 43 -2.15 -4.81 -1.52
CA ALA A 43 -1.24 -4.62 -0.41
C ALA A 43 -1.82 -3.70 0.67
N VAL A 44 -1.63 -4.11 1.93
CA VAL A 44 -2.03 -3.35 3.11
C VAL A 44 -0.84 -2.55 3.64
N ASN A 45 -1.03 -1.26 3.90
CA ASN A 45 -0.01 -0.39 4.48
C ASN A 45 0.18 -0.66 5.97
N ALA A 46 1.38 -1.08 6.37
CA ALA A 46 1.77 -1.29 7.77
C ALA A 46 2.60 -0.14 8.36
N GLY A 47 3.00 0.84 7.53
CA GLY A 47 3.95 1.87 7.90
C GLY A 47 5.37 1.32 8.05
N ARG A 48 6.28 2.10 8.65
CA ARG A 48 7.71 1.72 8.77
C ARG A 48 8.02 0.96 10.06
N ASP A 49 7.14 1.05 11.04
CA ASP A 49 7.41 0.56 12.40
C ASP A 49 6.65 -0.74 12.68
N PRO A 50 7.34 -1.83 13.07
CA PRO A 50 6.72 -3.13 13.35
C PRO A 50 5.83 -3.16 14.60
N LYS A 51 5.86 -2.11 15.43
CA LYS A 51 4.92 -1.94 16.57
C LYS A 51 3.66 -1.18 16.16
N GLY A 52 3.59 -0.68 14.93
CA GLY A 52 2.47 0.03 14.36
C GLY A 52 1.28 -0.88 14.03
N PHE A 53 0.48 -0.45 13.06
CA PHE A 53 -0.71 -1.18 12.64
C PHE A 53 -0.34 -2.54 12.04
N LEU A 54 -1.06 -3.58 12.46
CA LEU A 54 -0.94 -4.94 11.94
C LEU A 54 -2.28 -5.38 11.38
N PRO A 55 -2.28 -6.25 10.36
CA PRO A 55 -3.51 -6.86 9.88
C PRO A 55 -4.19 -7.67 11.00
N SER A 56 -5.49 -7.91 10.84
CA SER A 56 -6.26 -8.78 11.73
C SER A 56 -5.57 -10.12 11.93
N LYS A 57 -5.64 -10.70 13.13
CA LYS A 57 -5.00 -12.00 13.41
C LYS A 57 -5.49 -13.06 12.41
N GLY A 58 -4.56 -13.83 11.82
CA GLY A 58 -4.87 -14.80 10.77
C GLY A 58 -3.86 -15.94 10.71
N SER A 59 -4.15 -16.95 9.89
CA SER A 59 -3.35 -18.18 9.77
C SER A 59 -2.96 -18.48 8.31
N GLY A 60 -2.56 -17.44 7.57
CA GLY A 60 -2.26 -17.51 6.13
C GLY A 60 -0.79 -17.25 5.78
N GLN A 61 -0.49 -17.32 4.49
CA GLN A 61 0.77 -16.81 3.95
C GLN A 61 0.73 -15.29 3.88
N LEU A 62 1.86 -14.66 4.21
CA LEU A 62 2.00 -13.20 4.18
C LEU A 62 3.32 -12.84 3.50
N VAL A 63 3.24 -12.00 2.48
CA VAL A 63 4.39 -11.45 1.76
C VAL A 63 4.66 -10.04 2.29
N LEU A 64 5.86 -9.85 2.84
CA LEU A 64 6.32 -8.59 3.39
C LEU A 64 7.16 -7.82 2.37
N ILE A 65 6.80 -6.58 2.11
CA ILE A 65 7.54 -5.64 1.26
C ILE A 65 8.28 -4.66 2.16
N LEU A 66 9.61 -4.67 2.06
CA LEU A 66 10.48 -3.75 2.78
C LEU A 66 11.21 -2.82 1.81
N LYS A 67 11.69 -1.69 2.33
CA LYS A 67 12.58 -0.81 1.58
C LYS A 67 13.90 -1.54 1.28
N LYS A 68 14.45 -1.30 0.09
CA LYS A 68 15.78 -1.79 -0.29
C LYS A 68 16.81 -1.38 0.77
N GLY A 69 17.63 -2.35 1.21
CA GLY A 69 18.61 -2.13 2.28
C GLY A 69 18.05 -2.16 3.70
N ALA A 70 16.81 -2.65 3.92
CA ALA A 70 16.30 -2.87 5.27
C ALA A 70 17.27 -3.72 6.11
N THR A 71 17.55 -3.25 7.33
CA THR A 71 18.48 -3.90 8.25
C THR A 71 17.97 -5.27 8.68
N SER A 72 18.88 -6.18 9.01
CA SER A 72 18.55 -7.53 9.52
C SER A 72 17.67 -7.46 10.76
N TYR A 73 17.89 -6.46 11.62
CA TYR A 73 17.07 -6.19 12.79
C TYR A 73 15.62 -5.85 12.43
N LEU A 74 15.40 -5.01 11.41
CA LEU A 74 14.06 -4.62 10.99
C LEU A 74 13.31 -5.81 10.36
N LYS A 75 13.98 -6.57 9.50
CA LYS A 75 13.45 -7.82 8.92
C LYS A 75 13.01 -8.78 10.02
N ARG A 76 13.89 -9.03 10.99
CA ARG A 76 13.61 -9.88 12.16
C ARG A 76 12.43 -9.37 12.97
N SER A 77 12.40 -8.07 13.30
CA SER A 77 11.33 -7.48 14.09
C SER A 77 9.97 -7.64 13.44
N TRP A 78 9.87 -7.44 12.12
CA TRP A 78 8.64 -7.68 11.37
C TRP A 78 8.27 -9.16 11.34
N SER A 79 9.22 -10.05 11.03
CA SER A 79 8.98 -11.49 10.98
C SER A 79 8.48 -12.04 12.31
N GLU A 80 9.16 -11.73 13.42
CA GLU A 80 8.77 -12.16 14.77
C GLU A 80 7.36 -11.66 15.14
N ARG A 81 7.09 -10.39 14.84
CA ARG A 81 5.78 -9.77 15.11
C ARG A 81 4.65 -10.46 14.35
N LEU A 82 4.82 -10.65 13.04
CA LEU A 82 3.80 -11.24 12.18
C LEU A 82 3.62 -12.73 12.44
N SER A 83 4.71 -13.46 12.73
CA SER A 83 4.64 -14.86 13.16
C SER A 83 3.91 -15.01 14.51
N SER A 84 4.08 -14.07 15.44
CA SER A 84 3.30 -14.04 16.69
C SER A 84 1.80 -13.83 16.45
N TYR A 85 1.41 -13.25 15.31
CA TYR A 85 0.01 -13.11 14.88
C TYR A 85 -0.51 -14.33 14.11
N GLY A 86 0.32 -15.34 13.85
CA GLY A 86 -0.06 -16.60 13.20
C GLY A 86 0.27 -16.67 11.71
N TYR A 87 0.96 -15.67 11.15
CA TYR A 87 1.29 -15.63 9.72
C TYR A 87 2.61 -16.35 9.39
N LYS A 88 2.63 -16.98 8.21
CA LYS A 88 3.88 -17.47 7.58
C LYS A 88 4.45 -16.34 6.72
N VAL A 89 5.51 -15.71 7.22
CA VAL A 89 6.11 -14.52 6.61
C VAL A 89 7.15 -14.90 5.56
N THR A 90 7.00 -14.38 4.36
CA THR A 90 8.01 -14.40 3.30
C THR A 90 8.32 -12.96 2.89
N ILE A 91 9.57 -12.67 2.53
CA ILE A 91 10.00 -11.33 2.12
C ILE A 91 10.04 -11.28 0.60
N LEU A 92 9.50 -10.23 0.01
CA LEU A 92 9.61 -10.01 -1.44
C LEU A 92 11.08 -9.81 -1.84
N ASN A 93 11.60 -10.73 -2.65
CA ASN A 93 12.97 -10.68 -3.13
C ASN A 93 13.19 -9.44 -4.01
N GLY A 94 14.24 -8.68 -3.73
CA GLY A 94 14.50 -7.39 -4.39
C GLY A 94 13.50 -6.27 -4.04
N GLY A 95 12.51 -6.53 -3.19
CA GLY A 95 11.49 -5.57 -2.78
C GLY A 95 10.66 -5.04 -3.95
N PHE A 96 10.10 -3.83 -3.79
CA PHE A 96 9.25 -3.22 -4.82
C PHE A 96 9.99 -2.83 -6.10
N ASP A 97 11.30 -2.59 -6.03
CA ASP A 97 12.15 -2.30 -7.19
C ASP A 97 12.14 -3.46 -8.19
N ALA A 98 12.26 -4.70 -7.68
CA ALA A 98 12.18 -5.91 -8.49
C ALA A 98 10.77 -6.14 -9.04
N TRP A 99 9.73 -5.76 -8.29
CA TRP A 99 8.33 -5.80 -8.78
C TRP A 99 8.13 -4.88 -10.00
N LEU A 100 8.62 -3.65 -9.92
CA LEU A 100 8.59 -2.70 -11.04
C LEU A 100 9.42 -3.18 -12.23
N ALA A 101 10.62 -3.70 -11.97
CA ALA A 101 11.51 -4.20 -13.02
C ALA A 101 10.92 -5.41 -13.77
N ALA A 102 10.09 -6.21 -13.10
CA ALA A 102 9.35 -7.32 -13.70
C ALA A 102 8.14 -6.86 -14.55
N GLY A 103 7.83 -5.56 -14.58
CA GLY A 103 6.70 -5.02 -15.35
C GLY A 103 5.32 -5.44 -14.79
N LEU A 104 5.28 -5.79 -13.51
CA LEU A 104 4.06 -6.27 -12.84
C LEU A 104 3.10 -5.11 -12.52
N PRO A 105 1.79 -5.39 -12.41
CA PRO A 105 0.79 -4.35 -12.15
C PRO A 105 1.04 -3.63 -10.82
N VAL A 106 0.82 -2.32 -10.80
CA VAL A 106 0.95 -1.48 -9.62
C VAL A 106 -0.42 -0.87 -9.31
N GLU A 107 -0.81 -0.94 -8.04
CA GLU A 107 -2.01 -0.30 -7.53
C GLU A 107 -1.61 1.01 -6.85
N ILE A 108 -2.24 2.10 -7.27
CA ILE A 108 -2.14 3.38 -6.59
C ILE A 108 -3.33 3.44 -5.62
N PRO A 109 -3.11 3.25 -4.31
CA PRO A 109 -4.19 3.24 -3.35
C PRO A 109 -4.83 4.62 -3.38
N ALA A 110 -6.10 4.67 -3.80
CA ALA A 110 -6.83 5.91 -3.88
C ALA A 110 -6.85 6.54 -2.49
N SER A 111 -6.10 7.62 -2.32
CA SER A 111 -6.28 8.55 -1.20
C SER A 111 -7.63 9.23 -1.42
N GLY A 112 -8.71 8.51 -1.11
CA GLY A 112 -10.06 8.95 -1.35
C GLY A 112 -10.41 10.15 -0.50
N HIS A 113 -10.27 11.34 -1.07
CA HIS A 113 -11.34 12.32 -0.96
C HIS A 113 -11.79 12.77 -2.35
N ILE A 114 -12.17 11.80 -3.19
CA ILE A 114 -13.05 12.08 -4.33
C ILE A 114 -14.35 11.37 -4.00
N LYS A 115 -15.38 12.14 -3.63
CA LYS A 115 -16.74 11.60 -3.56
C LYS A 115 -17.10 11.19 -5.00
N PRO A 116 -17.50 9.94 -5.27
CA PRO A 116 -18.06 9.60 -6.57
C PRO A 116 -19.29 10.50 -6.81
N GLY A 117 -19.16 11.45 -7.75
CA GLY A 117 -20.17 12.48 -8.03
C GLY A 117 -19.72 13.94 -7.83
N SER A 118 -18.51 14.22 -7.33
CA SER A 118 -17.97 15.59 -7.36
C SER A 118 -17.30 15.86 -8.71
N THR A 119 -18.06 16.44 -9.65
CA THR A 119 -17.46 17.13 -10.80
C THR A 119 -16.44 18.14 -10.28
N PRO A 120 -15.18 18.13 -10.76
CA PRO A 120 -14.25 19.19 -10.42
C PRO A 120 -14.90 20.50 -10.84
N TYR A 121 -15.08 21.42 -9.88
CA TYR A 121 -15.59 22.75 -10.15
C TYR A 121 -14.52 23.49 -10.97
N ILE A 122 -14.58 23.30 -12.29
CA ILE A 122 -13.98 24.21 -13.26
C ILE A 122 -14.77 25.49 -13.09
N ILE A 123 -14.11 26.52 -12.58
CA ILE A 123 -14.63 27.88 -12.58
C ILE A 123 -14.57 28.32 -14.04
N PRO A 124 -15.67 28.41 -14.81
CA PRO A 124 -15.59 29.04 -16.11
C PRO A 124 -15.21 30.51 -15.86
N ARG A 125 -14.07 30.95 -16.41
CA ARG A 125 -13.78 32.38 -16.55
C ARG A 125 -14.86 32.98 -17.46
N GLY A 126 -15.88 33.59 -16.88
CA GLY A 126 -16.88 34.28 -17.69
C GLY A 126 -18.25 34.58 -17.07
N LEU A 127 -18.37 34.82 -15.76
CA LEU A 127 -19.63 35.33 -15.19
C LEU A 127 -19.43 36.69 -14.50
N CYS A 128 -19.09 37.69 -15.30
CA CYS A 128 -19.41 39.09 -14.99
C CYS A 128 -20.69 39.43 -15.78
N GLU A 129 -21.84 38.94 -15.31
CA GLU A 129 -23.15 39.39 -15.80
C GLU A 129 -23.80 40.25 -14.71
N THR A 130 -23.65 41.56 -14.91
CA THR A 130 -24.58 42.63 -14.54
C THR A 130 -25.41 42.44 -13.25
N ASN A 131 -24.87 42.93 -12.15
CA ASN A 131 -25.63 43.26 -10.93
C ASN A 131 -26.70 44.32 -11.25
N THR A 132 -27.97 43.94 -11.27
CA THR A 132 -29.10 44.89 -11.21
C THR A 132 -29.64 44.88 -9.78
N PRO A 133 -29.63 46.00 -9.03
CA PRO A 133 -30.13 46.01 -7.66
C PRO A 133 -31.65 45.85 -7.64
N ALA A 134 -32.13 45.03 -6.70
CA ALA A 134 -33.55 44.83 -6.44
C ALA A 134 -34.22 46.14 -5.98
N GLN A 135 -35.31 46.54 -6.64
CA GLN A 135 -36.14 47.65 -6.21
C GLN A 135 -36.79 47.33 -4.86
N VAL A 136 -36.53 48.20 -3.89
CA VAL A 136 -37.27 48.31 -2.63
C VAL A 136 -38.60 49.00 -2.94
N ARG A 137 -39.74 48.40 -2.58
CA ARG A 137 -41.05 49.08 -2.59
C ARG A 137 -41.40 49.50 -1.18
N GLU A 138 -41.74 50.77 -1.03
CA GLU A 138 -42.40 51.36 0.15
C GLU A 138 -43.87 50.92 0.24
#